data_AF-A0A6A5YF02-F1
#
_entry.id   AF-A0A6A5YF02-F1
#
_cell.length_a   1.000
_cell.length_b   1.000
_cell.length_c   1.000
_cell.angle_alpha   90.00
_cell.angle_beta   90.00
_cell.angle_gamma   90.00
#
_symmetry.space_group_name_H-M   'P 1'
#
loop_
_entity.id
_entity.type
_entity.pdbx_description
1 polymer ?
#
loop_
_entity_poly.entity_id
_entity_poly.type
_entity_poly.pdbx_seq_one_letter_code
_entity_poly.pdbx_strand_id
1 'polypeptide(L)'
;MIGAQKNMVRPETRYEKVEGTKPVDISITTEVFAVGSLIFEISTGKRPYDDIEDEEVESFFRQKVFPRTTDVCFGDIIEKCWFGDFKSVAEILHAILALEIEKIHTYR
;
A
#
# COMPACT_ATOMS: atom_id res chain seq x y z
N MET A 1 21.77 -1.53 32.11
CA MET A 1 20.74 -0.60 31.60
C MET A 1 20.81 -0.61 30.08
N ILE A 2 19.87 -1.29 29.46
CA ILE A 2 19.73 -1.38 28.00
C ILE A 2 18.93 -0.13 27.61
N GLY A 3 19.52 0.76 26.80
CA GLY A 3 18.89 2.07 26.49
C GLY A 3 19.84 3.25 26.26
N ALA A 4 21.17 3.03 26.22
CA ALA A 4 22.15 4.10 26.00
C ALA A 4 22.58 4.27 24.52
N GLN A 5 22.04 3.50 23.57
CA GLN A 5 22.32 3.67 22.14
C GLN A 5 21.19 4.42 21.45
N LYS A 6 21.51 5.60 20.93
CA LYS A 6 20.53 6.56 20.41
C LYS A 6 19.94 6.17 19.05
N ASN A 7 20.58 5.29 18.27
CA ASN A 7 20.05 4.76 17.00
C ASN A 7 20.72 3.41 16.70
N MET A 8 19.93 2.32 16.67
CA MET A 8 20.42 0.94 16.47
C MET A 8 20.23 0.41 15.04
N VAL A 9 19.58 1.18 14.17
CA VAL A 9 19.28 0.77 12.79
C VAL A 9 19.78 1.85 11.83
N ARG A 10 20.67 1.47 10.91
CA ARG A 10 21.01 2.28 9.73
C ARG A 10 19.97 1.95 8.65
N PRO A 11 19.20 2.93 8.16
CA PRO A 11 18.31 2.70 7.04
C PRO A 11 19.10 2.40 5.75
N GLU A 12 18.59 1.51 4.90
CA GLU A 12 19.13 1.28 3.56
C GLU A 12 19.04 2.57 2.71
N THR A 13 19.75 2.59 1.57
CA THR A 13 19.93 3.73 0.64
C THR A 13 18.63 4.48 0.27
N ARG A 14 17.44 3.86 0.40
CA ARG A 14 16.14 4.49 0.11
C ARG A 14 15.50 5.28 1.27
N TYR A 15 16.14 5.31 2.43
CA TYR A 15 15.69 6.02 3.64
C TYR A 15 16.73 7.04 4.12
N GLU A 16 17.71 7.35 3.28
CA GLU A 16 18.64 8.43 3.52
C GLU A 16 17.92 9.77 3.27
N LYS A 17 18.00 10.71 4.22
CA LYS A 17 17.42 12.04 4.07
C LYS A 17 18.29 12.84 3.09
N VAL A 18 17.91 12.85 1.82
CA VAL A 18 18.40 13.84 0.85
C VAL A 18 17.87 15.20 1.33
N GLU A 19 18.76 16.08 1.79
CA GLU A 19 18.38 17.47 2.08
C GLU A 19 17.95 18.15 0.77
N GLY A 20 16.64 18.27 0.57
CA GLY A 20 16.07 18.91 -0.62
C GLY A 20 14.66 18.49 -1.01
N THR A 21 14.10 17.41 -0.45
CA THR A 21 12.72 17.01 -0.76
C THR A 21 11.71 17.82 0.05
N LYS A 22 10.70 18.38 -0.64
CA LYS A 22 9.53 19.00 0.01
C LYS A 22 8.94 18.02 1.03
N PRO A 23 8.43 18.47 2.20
CA PRO A 23 7.77 17.59 3.14
C PRO A 23 6.66 16.82 2.42
N VAL A 24 6.72 15.49 2.47
CA VAL A 24 5.62 14.64 2.02
C VAL A 24 4.47 14.88 2.99
N ASP A 25 3.35 15.41 2.49
CA ASP A 25 2.16 15.58 3.29
C ASP A 25 1.55 14.20 3.55
N ILE A 26 1.69 13.72 4.78
CA ILE A 26 1.15 12.43 5.21
C ILE A 26 -0.31 12.67 5.56
N SER A 27 -1.20 11.99 4.85
CA SER A 27 -2.63 12.04 5.09
C SER A 27 -3.20 10.63 5.05
N ILE A 28 -4.41 10.47 5.58
CA ILE A 28 -5.11 9.18 5.56
C ILE A 28 -5.21 8.62 4.13
N THR A 29 -5.37 9.46 3.12
CA THR A 29 -5.46 8.99 1.72
C THR A 29 -4.12 8.44 1.23
N THR A 30 -2.99 9.05 1.59
CA THR A 30 -1.66 8.55 1.20
C THR A 30 -1.30 7.27 1.97
N GLU A 31 -1.73 7.14 3.22
CA GLU A 31 -1.59 5.91 4.00
C GLU A 31 -2.44 4.76 3.42
N VAL A 32 -3.73 5.02 3.14
CA VAL A 32 -4.64 4.02 2.54
C VAL A 32 -4.11 3.57 1.18
N PHE A 33 -3.63 4.50 0.35
CA PHE A 33 -3.01 4.18 -0.94
C PHE A 33 -1.80 3.25 -0.77
N ALA A 34 -0.90 3.58 0.16
CA ALA A 34 0.30 2.77 0.44
C ALA A 34 -0.06 1.36 0.94
N VAL A 35 -1.10 1.23 1.78
CA VAL A 35 -1.59 -0.08 2.23
C VAL A 35 -2.14 -0.90 1.06
N GLY A 36 -2.92 -0.30 0.16
CA GLY A 36 -3.42 -0.98 -1.05
C GLY A 36 -2.27 -1.51 -1.92
N SER A 37 -1.24 -0.69 -2.13
CA SER A 37 -0.04 -1.08 -2.87
C SER A 37 0.75 -2.20 -2.18
N LEU A 38 0.83 -2.20 -0.86
CA LEU A 38 1.46 -3.28 -0.10
C LEU A 38 0.68 -4.59 -0.21
N ILE A 39 -0.66 -4.55 -0.13
CA ILE A 39 -1.50 -5.74 -0.30
C ILE A 39 -1.31 -6.32 -1.71
N PHE A 40 -1.23 -5.47 -2.74
CA PHE A 40 -0.92 -5.88 -4.11
C PHE A 40 0.44 -6.58 -4.19
N GLU A 41 1.49 -6.00 -3.60
CA GLU A 41 2.85 -6.56 -3.63
C GLU A 41 2.90 -7.92 -2.92
N ILE A 42 2.27 -8.05 -1.75
CA ILE A 42 2.17 -9.33 -1.03
C ILE A 42 1.42 -10.37 -1.88
N SER A 43 0.34 -9.96 -2.56
CA SER A 43 -0.54 -10.86 -3.31
C SER A 43 0.04 -11.32 -4.64
N THR A 44 0.91 -10.53 -5.25
CA THR A 44 1.46 -10.79 -6.59
C THR A 44 2.95 -11.11 -6.59
N GLY A 45 3.66 -10.79 -5.50
CA GLY A 45 5.12 -10.85 -5.41
C GLY A 45 5.84 -9.74 -6.18
N LYS A 46 5.11 -8.75 -6.70
CA LYS A 46 5.62 -7.65 -7.51
C LYS A 46 5.02 -6.31 -7.09
N ARG A 47 5.77 -5.23 -7.18
CA ARG A 47 5.20 -3.89 -6.91
C ARG A 47 4.20 -3.51 -8.00
N PRO A 48 3.25 -2.60 -7.72
CA PRO A 48 2.44 -2.00 -8.78
C PRO A 48 3.37 -1.41 -9.86
N TYR A 49 3.22 -1.88 -11.10
CA TYR A 49 4.08 -1.50 -12.23
C TYR A 49 5.58 -1.78 -12.03
N ASP A 50 5.94 -2.93 -11.44
CA ASP A 50 7.33 -3.36 -11.14
C ASP A 50 8.36 -3.22 -12.27
N ASP A 51 7.90 -3.26 -13.53
CA ASP A 51 8.74 -3.20 -14.74
C ASP A 51 8.75 -1.79 -15.40
N ILE A 52 8.22 -0.76 -14.72
CA ILE A 52 8.06 0.62 -15.23
C ILE A 52 8.83 1.61 -14.33
N GLU A 53 9.41 2.64 -14.94
CA GLU A 53 10.14 3.70 -14.22
C GLU A 53 9.23 4.55 -13.32
N ASP A 54 9.74 4.96 -12.16
CA ASP A 54 8.97 5.65 -11.11
C ASP A 54 8.22 6.91 -11.61
N GLU A 55 8.83 7.71 -12.50
CA GLU A 55 8.21 8.93 -13.04
C GLU A 55 6.94 8.63 -13.86
N GLU A 56 6.96 7.54 -14.63
CA GLU A 56 5.82 7.10 -15.44
C GLU A 56 4.74 6.50 -14.54
N VAL A 57 5.13 5.74 -13.51
CA VAL A 57 4.21 5.19 -12.49
C VAL A 57 3.47 6.31 -11.76
N GLU A 58 4.18 7.35 -11.33
CA GLU A 58 3.54 8.51 -10.71
C GLU A 58 2.53 9.19 -11.65
N SER A 59 2.84 9.25 -12.95
CA SER A 59 1.92 9.78 -13.96
C SER A 59 0.64 8.94 -14.06
N PHE A 60 0.75 7.61 -14.04
CA PHE A 60 -0.41 6.72 -14.03
C PHE A 60 -1.26 6.90 -12.77
N PHE A 61 -0.64 6.94 -11.60
CA PHE A 61 -1.38 7.14 -10.34
C PHE A 61 -2.10 8.50 -10.30
N ARG A 62 -1.47 9.58 -10.77
CA ARG A 62 -2.13 10.89 -10.90
C ARG A 62 -3.33 10.86 -11.85
N GLN A 63 -3.28 10.03 -12.89
CA GLN A 63 -4.36 9.83 -13.85
C GLN A 63 -5.40 8.78 -13.39
N LYS A 64 -5.25 8.23 -12.18
CA LYS A 64 -6.07 7.13 -11.65
C LYS A 64 -6.08 5.89 -12.55
N VAL A 65 -4.95 5.62 -13.19
CA VAL A 65 -4.71 4.42 -13.99
C VAL A 65 -3.92 3.45 -13.12
N PHE A 66 -4.55 2.31 -12.81
CA PHE A 66 -4.00 1.32 -11.89
C PHE A 66 -3.77 -0.04 -12.56
N PRO A 67 -2.84 -0.86 -12.03
CA PRO A 67 -2.69 -2.24 -12.46
C PRO A 67 -4.01 -3.02 -12.29
N ARG A 68 -4.24 -3.99 -13.17
CA ARG A 68 -5.43 -4.85 -13.08
C ARG A 68 -5.40 -5.72 -11.82
N THR A 69 -6.52 -5.79 -11.12
CA THR A 69 -6.66 -6.52 -9.85
C THR A 69 -7.65 -7.70 -9.90
N THR A 70 -8.29 -7.97 -11.04
CA THR A 70 -9.39 -8.97 -11.17
C THR A 70 -9.07 -10.35 -10.60
N ASP A 71 -7.84 -10.84 -10.79
CA ASP A 71 -7.41 -12.17 -10.36
C ASP A 71 -6.43 -12.11 -9.16
N VAL A 72 -6.35 -10.96 -8.50
CA VAL A 72 -5.45 -10.70 -7.37
C VAL A 72 -6.23 -10.93 -6.07
N CYS A 73 -5.59 -11.57 -5.08
CA CYS A 73 -6.18 -11.71 -3.75
C CYS A 73 -6.51 -10.31 -3.20
N PHE A 74 -7.74 -10.12 -2.72
CA PHE A 74 -8.25 -8.82 -2.25
C PHE A 74 -8.28 -7.73 -3.34
N GLY A 75 -8.40 -8.10 -4.62
CA GLY A 75 -8.37 -7.18 -5.75
C GLY A 75 -9.30 -5.96 -5.62
N ASP A 76 -10.56 -6.19 -5.23
CA ASP A 76 -11.54 -5.10 -5.01
C ASP A 76 -11.15 -4.16 -3.87
N ILE A 77 -10.48 -4.68 -2.83
CA ILE A 77 -10.02 -3.87 -1.69
C ILE A 77 -8.81 -3.03 -2.12
N ILE A 78 -7.88 -3.61 -2.86
CA ILE A 78 -6.73 -2.89 -3.44
C ILE A 78 -7.22 -1.71 -4.29
N GLU A 79 -8.19 -1.94 -5.16
CA GLU A 79 -8.76 -0.89 -6.02
C GLU A 79 -9.41 0.23 -5.20
N LYS A 80 -10.24 -0.11 -4.21
CA LYS A 80 -10.84 0.86 -3.27
C LYS A 80 -9.79 1.67 -2.51
N CYS A 81 -8.68 1.06 -2.11
CA CYS A 81 -7.56 1.79 -1.51
C CYS A 81 -6.97 2.83 -2.46
N TRP A 82 -6.76 2.48 -3.74
CA TRP A 82 -6.18 3.38 -4.72
C TRP A 82 -7.11 4.51 -5.16
N PHE A 83 -8.42 4.27 -5.20
CA PHE A 83 -9.41 5.31 -5.49
C PHE A 83 -9.74 6.22 -4.29
N GLY A 84 -9.31 5.84 -3.08
CA GLY A 84 -9.49 6.62 -1.86
C GLY A 84 -10.85 6.40 -1.19
N ASP A 85 -11.44 5.21 -1.33
CA ASP A 85 -12.78 4.90 -0.83
C ASP A 85 -12.81 4.61 0.68
N PHE A 86 -11.65 4.32 1.28
CA PHE A 86 -11.52 4.10 2.72
C PHE A 86 -11.08 5.36 3.46
N LYS A 87 -11.69 5.61 4.61
CA LYS A 87 -11.42 6.76 5.49
C LYS A 87 -10.52 6.41 6.67
N SER A 88 -10.14 5.14 6.80
CA SER A 88 -9.15 4.68 7.78
C SER A 88 -8.62 3.30 7.41
N VAL A 89 -7.46 2.94 7.97
CA VAL A 89 -6.92 1.58 7.85
C VAL A 89 -7.84 0.53 8.52
N ALA A 90 -8.61 0.92 9.53
CA ALA A 90 -9.56 0.02 10.18
C ALA A 90 -10.68 -0.44 9.24
N GLU A 91 -11.13 0.43 8.32
CA GLU A 91 -12.13 0.05 7.31
C GLU A 91 -11.57 -0.99 6.32
N ILE A 92 -10.28 -0.90 5.97
CA ILE A 92 -9.59 -1.90 5.14
C ILE A 92 -9.61 -3.27 5.85
N LEU A 93 -9.24 -3.29 7.13
CA LEU A 93 -9.24 -4.52 7.93
C LEU A 93 -10.64 -5.16 8.00
N HIS A 94 -11.68 -4.36 8.25
CA HIS A 94 -13.05 -4.87 8.27
C HIS A 94 -13.47 -5.45 6.91
N ALA A 95 -13.08 -4.82 5.80
CA ALA A 95 -13.36 -5.33 4.46
C ALA A 95 -12.66 -6.67 4.20
N ILE A 96 -11.40 -6.83 4.63
CA ILE A 96 -10.65 -8.09 4.51
C ILE A 96 -11.33 -9.20 5.32
N LEU A 97 -11.65 -8.95 6.59
CA LEU A 97 -12.28 -9.93 7.47
C LEU A 97 -13.65 -10.38 6.96
N ALA A 98 -14.45 -9.45 6.39
CA ALA A 98 -15.74 -9.79 5.80
C ALA A 98 -15.59 -10.81 4.67
N LEU A 99 -14.61 -10.63 3.77
CA LEU A 99 -14.34 -11.58 2.69
C LEU A 99 -13.86 -12.94 3.19
N GLU A 100 -13.05 -12.98 4.25
CA GLU A 100 -12.59 -14.25 4.84
C GLU A 100 -13.75 -15.03 5.47
N ILE A 101 -14.67 -14.34 6.14
CA ILE A 101 -15.87 -14.95 6.73
C ILE A 101 -16.79 -15.50 5.62
N GLU A 102 -17.03 -14.75 4.55
CA GLU A 102 -17.83 -15.20 3.42
C GLU A 102 -17.25 -16.46 2.75
N LYS A 103 -15.93 -16.52 2.60
CA LYS A 103 -15.25 -17.74 2.11
C LYS A 103 -15.50 -18.92 3.03
N ILE A 104 -15.35 -18.77 4.35
CA ILE A 104 -15.59 -19.84 5.32
C ILE A 104 -17.04 -20.37 5.24
N HIS A 105 -18.03 -19.50 5.05
CA HIS A 105 -19.43 -19.90 4.93
C HIS A 105 -19.79 -20.54 3.60
N THR A 106 -19.11 -20.19 2.50
CA THR A 106 -19.39 -20.76 1.16
C THR A 106 -18.82 -22.17 0.97
N TYR A 107 -17.78 -22.54 1.73
CA TYR A 107 -17.15 -23.87 1.68
C TYR A 107 -17.63 -24.85 2.78
N ARG A 108 -18.73 -24.54 3.48
CA ARG A 108 -19.43 -25.48 4.37
C ARG A 108 -20.68 -26.03 3.70
#